data_AF-A0A0U5GZV7-F1
#
_entry.id   AF-A0A0U5GZV7-F1
#
_cell.length_a   1.000
_cell.length_b   1.000
_cell.length_c   1.000
_cell.angle_alpha   90.00
_cell.angle_beta   90.00
_cell.angle_gamma   90.00
#
_symmetry.space_group_name_H-M   'P 1'
#
loop_
_entity.id
_entity.type
_entity.pdbx_description
1 polymer ?
#
loop_
_entity_poly.entity_id
_entity_poly.type
_entity_poly.pdbx_seq_one_letter_code
_entity_poly.pdbx_strand_id
1 'polypeptide(L)'
;MHAHPTSTNPTSQLNPTNPRSPSPPRMLCGLLHRNMEKEIINHLGSPSRIRRLLPRILASNNTVRLLGLILEDCALVGHLETYRVVAHVVFERAAEDGYKNLITEALSLSISKTSSFIAQDLVQRILGIPEEGVRLELLGWGLVCAAQEGNLDLAESLLRENIRHRNVHVALQCAASRNHAEVTGLLIDDIIDEAVGEKRGLEGSPTPDSKLASLLTYQCSAITAAIIKAIDGDCFHATAVLLSPFIECMEGLDGPSQKTFNKNRILTRIPLEALEAIPRDVCFELLDGKIPTQLTATILNRLKGNPKEPYDITIQADGRSARVHRDTLVYWSPYIRDNIDALNSANSIIDLSGDISPRAVDAIVEFCYNGVELPRLVRVCVGEDGSGVSKRRKELLHAARFLRIGALVRILEDSELR
;
A
#
# COMPACT_ATOMS: atom_id res chain seq x y z
N MET A 1 -26.23 42.30 -27.56
CA MET A 1 -26.14 43.16 -28.76
C MET A 1 -24.70 43.11 -29.25
N HIS A 2 -24.50 43.10 -30.58
CA HIS A 2 -23.27 42.79 -31.36
C HIS A 2 -23.07 41.29 -31.62
N ALA A 3 -23.68 40.71 -32.67
CA ALA A 3 -23.52 40.87 -34.13
C ALA A 3 -22.35 40.03 -34.70
N HIS A 4 -22.73 38.98 -35.43
CA HIS A 4 -21.90 38.17 -36.32
C HIS A 4 -21.27 38.99 -37.46
N PRO A 5 -20.24 38.42 -38.13
CA PRO A 5 -20.37 38.31 -39.57
C PRO A 5 -20.01 36.92 -40.12
N THR A 6 -20.86 36.49 -41.04
CA THR A 6 -20.73 35.40 -42.01
C THR A 6 -19.93 35.83 -43.24
N SER A 7 -19.15 34.92 -43.83
CA SER A 7 -18.61 35.00 -45.21
C SER A 7 -18.37 33.56 -45.70
N THR A 8 -19.22 32.97 -46.54
CA THR A 8 -19.31 32.97 -48.02
C THR A 8 -18.14 32.31 -48.78
N ASN A 9 -18.42 31.08 -49.25
CA ASN A 9 -17.85 30.26 -50.34
C ASN A 9 -17.25 31.03 -51.55
N PRO A 10 -16.31 30.44 -52.35
CA PRO A 10 -16.73 29.57 -53.48
C PRO A 10 -15.82 28.38 -53.87
N THR A 11 -16.47 27.46 -54.57
CA THR A 11 -16.04 26.29 -55.34
C THR A 11 -15.15 26.61 -56.54
N SER A 12 -14.15 25.77 -56.83
CA SER A 12 -13.66 25.30 -58.17
C SER A 12 -12.34 24.53 -57.97
N GLN A 13 -11.79 23.66 -58.83
CA GLN A 13 -12.18 22.78 -59.93
C GLN A 13 -10.92 21.91 -60.23
N LEU A 14 -11.14 20.66 -60.64
CA LEU A 14 -10.40 19.88 -61.67
C LEU A 14 -8.97 19.29 -61.45
N ASN A 15 -8.94 17.95 -61.68
CA ASN A 15 -7.96 17.10 -62.40
C ASN A 15 -6.65 16.63 -61.74
N PRO A 16 -6.02 15.50 -62.17
CA PRO A 16 -6.42 14.48 -63.16
C PRO A 16 -6.34 13.01 -62.64
N THR A 17 -6.93 12.12 -63.44
CA THR A 17 -6.79 10.66 -63.40
C THR A 17 -5.33 10.21 -63.50
N ASN A 18 -4.84 9.48 -62.49
CA ASN A 18 -3.56 8.79 -62.51
C ASN A 18 -3.79 7.28 -62.72
N PRO A 19 -3.03 6.59 -63.59
CA PRO A 19 -3.21 5.17 -63.85
C PRO A 19 -2.77 4.36 -62.62
N ARG A 20 -3.69 3.55 -62.08
CA ARG A 20 -3.42 2.60 -60.99
C ARG A 20 -2.39 1.56 -61.48
N SER A 21 -1.17 1.66 -60.99
CA SER A 21 -0.23 0.53 -60.95
C SER A 21 -0.87 -0.62 -60.17
N PRO A 22 -0.76 -1.89 -60.63
CA PRO A 22 -1.35 -3.02 -59.92
C PRO A 22 -0.67 -3.15 -58.56
N SER A 23 -1.43 -2.91 -57.48
CA SER A 23 -1.01 -3.24 -56.14
C SER A 23 -0.83 -4.76 -56.03
N PRO A 24 0.30 -5.24 -55.49
CA PRO A 24 0.55 -6.68 -55.36
C PRO A 24 -0.56 -7.34 -54.51
N PRO A 25 -0.89 -8.60 -54.79
CA PRO A 25 -2.03 -9.28 -54.16
C PRO A 25 -1.83 -9.40 -52.65
N ARG A 26 -2.72 -8.77 -51.87
CA ARG A 26 -2.71 -8.75 -50.39
C ARG A 26 -2.65 -10.13 -49.72
N MET A 27 -3.02 -11.21 -50.41
CA MET A 27 -2.94 -12.57 -49.88
C MET A 27 -1.51 -13.11 -49.73
N LEU A 28 -0.56 -12.69 -50.58
CA LEU A 28 0.82 -13.17 -50.50
C LEU A 28 1.57 -12.58 -49.28
N CYS A 29 1.23 -11.35 -48.87
CA CYS A 29 1.84 -10.72 -47.70
C CYS A 29 1.55 -11.52 -46.40
N GLY A 30 0.31 -11.98 -46.20
CA GLY A 30 -0.07 -12.71 -44.98
C GLY A 30 0.61 -14.08 -44.83
N LEU A 31 0.87 -14.78 -45.94
CA LEU A 31 1.58 -16.08 -45.91
C LEU A 31 3.07 -15.92 -45.62
N LEU A 32 3.71 -14.89 -46.18
CA LEU A 32 5.12 -14.59 -45.91
C LEU A 32 5.36 -14.22 -44.43
N HIS A 33 4.43 -13.50 -43.81
CA HIS A 33 4.51 -13.14 -42.39
C HIS A 33 4.47 -14.36 -41.47
N ARG A 34 3.54 -15.29 -41.70
CA ARG A 34 3.44 -16.53 -40.91
C ARG A 34 4.67 -17.43 -41.02
N ASN A 35 5.34 -17.41 -42.18
CA ASN A 35 6.56 -18.19 -42.36
C ASN A 35 7.73 -17.58 -41.56
N MET A 36 7.84 -16.25 -41.52
CA MET A 36 8.90 -15.57 -40.77
C MET A 36 8.71 -15.73 -39.25
N GLU A 37 7.48 -15.63 -38.75
CA GLU A 37 7.17 -15.89 -37.33
C GLU A 37 7.56 -17.32 -36.92
N LYS A 38 7.22 -18.33 -37.73
CA LYS A 38 7.63 -19.72 -37.49
C LYS A 38 9.14 -19.89 -37.51
N GLU A 39 9.83 -19.24 -38.46
CA GLU A 39 11.29 -19.28 -38.57
C GLU A 39 11.95 -18.65 -37.34
N ILE A 40 11.40 -17.55 -36.82
CA ILE A 40 11.84 -16.92 -35.57
C ILE A 40 11.66 -17.90 -34.40
N ILE A 41 10.45 -18.41 -34.16
CA ILE A 41 10.13 -19.28 -33.02
C ILE A 41 11.04 -20.52 -32.99
N ASN A 42 11.23 -21.16 -34.15
CA ASN A 42 12.09 -22.34 -34.28
C ASN A 42 13.58 -22.05 -34.03
N HIS A 43 13.99 -20.78 -33.97
CA HIS A 43 15.37 -20.35 -33.86
C HIS A 43 15.66 -19.44 -32.67
N LEU A 44 14.71 -19.22 -31.76
CA LEU A 44 14.89 -18.38 -30.57
C LEU A 44 16.05 -18.86 -29.67
N GLY A 45 16.29 -20.17 -29.58
CA GLY A 45 17.44 -20.73 -28.86
C GLY A 45 18.79 -20.60 -29.58
N SER A 46 18.84 -20.02 -30.78
CA SER A 46 20.04 -19.93 -31.61
C SER A 46 20.34 -18.49 -32.04
N PRO A 47 21.10 -17.71 -31.24
CA PRO A 47 21.39 -16.30 -31.50
C PRO A 47 21.99 -16.03 -32.89
N SER A 48 22.83 -16.95 -33.37
CA SER A 48 23.46 -16.87 -34.69
C SER A 48 22.47 -16.99 -35.86
N ARG A 49 21.36 -17.71 -35.68
CA ARG A 49 20.28 -17.84 -36.68
C ARG A 49 19.43 -16.59 -36.68
N ILE A 50 19.02 -16.11 -35.51
CA ILE A 50 18.29 -14.84 -35.38
C ILE A 50 19.08 -13.68 -35.97
N ARG A 51 20.40 -13.60 -35.74
CA ARG A 51 21.27 -12.59 -36.35
C ARG A 51 21.23 -12.61 -37.88
N ARG A 52 21.12 -13.79 -38.51
CA ARG A 52 20.99 -13.91 -39.97
C ARG A 52 19.59 -13.50 -40.47
N LEU A 53 18.56 -13.65 -39.64
CA LEU A 53 17.20 -13.22 -39.98
C LEU A 53 17.00 -11.72 -39.82
N LEU A 54 17.78 -11.06 -38.96
CA LEU A 54 17.61 -9.66 -38.60
C LEU A 54 17.51 -8.72 -39.82
N PRO A 55 18.38 -8.77 -40.85
CA PRO A 55 18.22 -7.90 -42.02
C PRO A 55 16.88 -8.08 -42.75
N ARG A 56 16.36 -9.32 -42.83
CA ARG A 56 15.05 -9.62 -43.43
C ARG A 56 13.91 -9.10 -42.57
N ILE A 57 14.05 -9.18 -41.25
CA ILE A 57 13.09 -8.63 -40.29
C ILE A 57 13.04 -7.10 -40.41
N LEU A 58 14.19 -6.43 -40.47
CA LEU A 58 14.26 -4.97 -40.56
C LEU A 58 13.74 -4.41 -41.89
N ALA A 59 13.88 -5.17 -42.98
CA ALA A 59 13.31 -4.83 -44.29
C ALA A 59 11.80 -5.15 -44.42
N SER A 60 11.20 -5.80 -43.42
CA SER A 60 9.79 -6.16 -43.41
C SER A 60 8.90 -4.94 -43.16
N ASN A 61 7.65 -4.99 -43.62
CA ASN A 61 6.63 -4.01 -43.22
C ASN A 61 6.09 -4.27 -41.79
N ASN A 62 6.46 -5.40 -41.19
CA ASN A 62 6.04 -5.81 -39.83
C ASN A 62 7.21 -5.82 -38.84
N THR A 63 8.24 -4.99 -39.06
CA THR A 63 9.47 -4.98 -38.24
C THR A 63 9.19 -4.92 -36.74
N VAL A 64 8.33 -3.99 -36.30
CA VAL A 64 7.97 -3.82 -34.88
C VAL A 64 7.39 -5.11 -34.30
N ARG A 65 6.38 -5.70 -34.96
CA ARG A 65 5.75 -6.95 -34.51
C ARG A 65 6.73 -8.11 -34.44
N LEU A 66 7.60 -8.27 -35.43
CA LEU A 66 8.55 -9.38 -35.50
C LEU A 66 9.69 -9.23 -34.48
N LEU A 67 10.16 -8.01 -34.23
CA LEU A 67 11.10 -7.74 -33.14
C LEU A 67 10.45 -7.94 -31.77
N GLY A 68 9.18 -7.52 -31.62
CA GLY A 68 8.37 -7.76 -30.43
C GLY A 68 8.29 -9.23 -30.07
N LEU A 69 7.90 -10.08 -31.03
CA LEU A 69 7.86 -11.53 -30.87
C LEU A 69 9.19 -12.09 -30.33
N ILE A 70 10.33 -11.65 -30.89
CA ILE A 70 11.64 -12.12 -30.41
C ILE A 70 11.90 -11.63 -28.98
N LEU A 71 11.66 -10.35 -28.71
CA LEU A 71 11.96 -9.72 -27.43
C LEU A 71 11.11 -10.32 -26.30
N GLU A 72 9.81 -10.46 -26.53
CA GLU A 72 8.82 -11.04 -25.61
C GLU A 72 9.13 -12.50 -25.32
N ASP A 73 9.33 -13.34 -26.35
CA ASP A 73 9.63 -14.76 -26.14
C ASP A 73 10.99 -14.94 -25.44
N CYS A 74 11.99 -14.11 -25.76
CA CYS A 74 13.25 -14.18 -25.05
C CYS A 74 13.13 -13.75 -23.58
N ALA A 75 12.33 -12.72 -23.27
CA ALA A 75 12.06 -12.28 -21.91
C ALA A 75 11.29 -13.36 -21.12
N LEU A 76 10.32 -14.01 -21.77
CA LEU A 76 9.50 -15.07 -21.21
C LEU A 76 10.30 -16.35 -20.93
N VAL A 77 11.17 -16.77 -21.84
CA VAL A 77 11.90 -18.06 -21.76
C VAL A 77 13.31 -17.91 -21.17
N GLY A 78 13.87 -16.70 -21.14
CA GLY A 78 15.22 -16.45 -20.62
C GLY A 78 16.35 -16.61 -21.65
N HIS A 79 16.07 -16.44 -22.95
CA HIS A 79 17.09 -16.55 -24.01
C HIS A 79 17.96 -15.29 -24.12
N LEU A 80 18.81 -15.05 -23.12
CA LEU A 80 19.61 -13.82 -22.95
C LEU A 80 20.43 -13.43 -24.20
N GLU A 81 21.12 -14.39 -24.81
CA GLU A 81 21.98 -14.11 -25.96
C GLU A 81 21.18 -13.73 -27.22
N THR A 82 20.01 -14.33 -27.42
CA THR A 82 19.12 -13.97 -28.52
C THR A 82 18.46 -12.63 -28.28
N TYR A 83 18.03 -12.36 -27.05
CA TYR A 83 17.54 -11.06 -26.61
C TYR A 83 18.57 -9.95 -26.93
N ARG A 84 19.86 -10.14 -26.59
CA ARG A 84 20.93 -9.18 -26.87
C ARG A 84 21.08 -8.85 -28.36
N VAL A 85 20.80 -9.82 -29.25
CA VAL A 85 20.87 -9.61 -30.71
C VAL A 85 19.83 -8.59 -31.17
N VAL A 86 18.64 -8.56 -30.58
CA VAL A 86 17.57 -7.64 -31.02
C VAL A 86 17.43 -6.38 -30.15
N ALA A 87 17.87 -6.45 -28.89
CA ALA A 87 17.72 -5.37 -27.93
C ALA A 87 18.33 -4.05 -28.41
N HIS A 88 19.54 -4.07 -29.01
CA HIS A 88 20.16 -2.83 -29.50
C HIS A 88 19.28 -2.10 -30.53
N VAL A 89 18.71 -2.84 -31.49
CA VAL A 89 17.84 -2.27 -32.54
C VAL A 89 16.55 -1.70 -31.96
N VAL A 90 15.97 -2.39 -30.96
CA VAL A 90 14.74 -1.93 -30.29
C VAL A 90 15.01 -0.64 -29.52
N PHE A 91 16.13 -0.56 -28.80
CA PHE A 91 16.44 0.58 -27.93
C PHE A 91 16.92 1.82 -28.70
N GLU A 92 17.52 1.67 -29.89
CA GLU A 92 17.80 2.80 -30.80
C GLU A 92 16.53 3.56 -31.21
N ARG A 93 15.36 2.93 -31.10
CA ARG A 93 14.06 3.46 -31.51
C ARG A 93 13.08 3.55 -30.33
N ALA A 94 13.58 3.54 -29.09
CA ALA A 94 12.75 3.46 -27.89
C ALA A 94 11.73 4.62 -27.75
N ALA A 95 12.03 5.78 -28.32
CA ALA A 95 11.13 6.94 -28.32
C ALA A 95 9.93 6.79 -29.28
N GLU A 96 9.93 5.82 -30.19
CA GLU A 96 8.80 5.53 -31.06
C GLU A 96 7.76 4.67 -30.33
N ASP A 97 6.48 5.08 -30.36
CA ASP A 97 5.39 4.43 -29.60
C ASP A 97 5.32 2.91 -29.80
N GLY A 98 5.58 2.43 -31.02
CA GLY A 98 5.58 1.00 -31.33
C GLY A 98 6.65 0.22 -30.56
N TYR A 99 7.85 0.78 -30.42
CA TYR A 99 8.98 0.13 -29.73
C TYR A 99 8.90 0.29 -28.22
N LYS A 100 8.37 1.43 -27.73
CA LYS A 100 8.10 1.63 -26.31
C LYS A 100 7.22 0.51 -25.75
N ASN A 101 6.16 0.14 -26.46
CA ASN A 101 5.27 -0.95 -26.05
C ASN A 101 5.98 -2.31 -25.98
N LEU A 102 6.89 -2.60 -26.93
CA LEU A 102 7.68 -3.83 -26.90
C LEU A 102 8.58 -3.90 -25.67
N ILE A 103 9.23 -2.79 -25.32
CA ILE A 103 10.11 -2.71 -24.15
C ILE A 103 9.30 -2.93 -22.87
N THR A 104 8.15 -2.26 -22.75
CA THR A 104 7.19 -2.40 -21.64
C THR A 104 6.74 -3.85 -21.46
N GLU A 105 6.36 -4.52 -22.54
CA GLU A 105 5.87 -5.91 -22.51
C GLU A 105 6.99 -6.89 -22.17
N ALA A 106 8.16 -6.76 -22.80
CA ALA A 106 9.33 -7.57 -22.48
C ALA A 106 9.79 -7.37 -21.02
N LEU A 107 9.76 -6.13 -20.51
CA LEU A 107 10.09 -5.84 -19.11
C LEU A 107 9.11 -6.54 -18.16
N SER A 108 7.81 -6.40 -18.39
CA SER A 108 6.76 -7.08 -17.60
C SER A 108 6.92 -8.60 -17.60
N LEU A 109 7.15 -9.20 -18.78
CA LEU A 109 7.36 -10.64 -18.92
C LEU A 109 8.63 -11.10 -18.19
N SER A 110 9.74 -10.37 -18.34
CA SER A 110 11.00 -10.73 -17.68
C SER A 110 10.92 -10.68 -16.15
N ILE A 111 10.18 -9.71 -15.60
CA ILE A 111 9.96 -9.57 -14.15
C ILE A 111 9.05 -10.70 -13.65
N SER A 112 7.89 -10.92 -14.29
CA SER A 112 6.91 -11.94 -13.88
C SER A 112 7.40 -13.38 -14.04
N LYS A 113 8.34 -13.64 -14.96
CA LYS A 113 8.96 -14.97 -15.12
C LYS A 113 10.27 -15.14 -14.38
N THR A 114 10.64 -14.18 -13.53
CA THR A 114 11.87 -14.22 -12.73
C THR A 114 13.15 -14.37 -13.57
N SER A 115 13.11 -13.91 -14.83
CA SER A 115 14.28 -13.81 -15.71
C SER A 115 15.13 -12.61 -15.30
N SER A 116 15.67 -12.64 -14.07
CA SER A 116 16.32 -11.51 -13.40
C SER A 116 17.41 -10.86 -14.25
N PHE A 117 18.20 -11.66 -14.98
CA PHE A 117 19.23 -11.15 -15.89
C PHE A 117 18.67 -10.29 -17.03
N ILE A 118 17.56 -10.69 -17.65
CA ILE A 118 16.94 -9.93 -18.74
C ILE A 118 16.24 -8.68 -18.18
N ALA A 119 15.56 -8.81 -17.04
CA ALA A 119 14.92 -7.67 -16.37
C ALA A 119 15.96 -6.59 -16.00
N GLN A 120 17.09 -7.01 -15.41
CA GLN A 120 18.20 -6.11 -15.07
C GLN A 120 18.82 -5.48 -16.32
N ASP A 121 19.10 -6.26 -17.38
CA ASP A 121 19.66 -5.71 -18.64
C ASP A 121 18.69 -4.72 -19.29
N LEU A 122 17.38 -5.01 -19.28
CA LEU A 122 16.35 -4.09 -19.75
C LEU A 122 16.35 -2.78 -18.96
N VAL A 123 16.38 -2.84 -17.62
CA VAL A 123 16.45 -1.63 -16.78
C VAL A 123 17.72 -0.83 -17.07
N GLN A 124 18.88 -1.48 -17.18
CA GLN A 124 20.14 -0.80 -17.52
C GLN A 124 20.08 -0.12 -18.90
N ARG A 125 19.45 -0.76 -19.89
CA ARG A 125 19.24 -0.12 -21.20
C ARG A 125 18.26 1.03 -21.14
N ILE A 126 17.19 0.92 -20.36
CA ILE A 126 16.22 2.01 -20.16
C ILE A 126 16.92 3.21 -19.53
N LEU A 127 17.79 3.00 -18.54
CA LEU A 127 18.61 4.06 -17.94
C LEU A 127 19.49 4.79 -18.98
N GLY A 128 19.95 4.07 -20.01
CA GLY A 128 20.71 4.62 -21.12
C GLY A 128 19.92 5.39 -22.17
N ILE A 129 18.57 5.42 -22.12
CA ILE A 129 17.74 6.18 -23.06
C ILE A 129 17.94 7.69 -22.80
N PRO A 130 18.31 8.49 -23.82
CA PRO A 130 18.59 9.91 -23.63
C PRO A 130 17.33 10.72 -23.33
N GLU A 131 16.18 10.37 -23.92
CA GLU A 131 14.91 11.04 -23.67
C GLU A 131 14.36 10.73 -22.28
N GLU A 132 14.57 11.65 -21.34
CA GLU A 132 14.15 11.51 -19.93
C GLU A 132 12.68 11.15 -19.77
N GLY A 133 11.79 11.74 -20.56
CA GLY A 133 10.36 11.46 -20.51
C GLY A 133 10.03 9.98 -20.79
N VAL A 134 10.70 9.40 -21.79
CA VAL A 134 10.54 7.98 -22.19
C VAL A 134 11.18 7.08 -21.13
N ARG A 135 12.39 7.43 -20.69
CA ARG A 135 13.13 6.71 -19.64
C ARG A 135 12.30 6.58 -18.36
N LEU A 136 11.80 7.69 -17.80
CA LEU A 136 11.03 7.69 -16.55
C LEU A 136 9.66 7.02 -16.70
N GLU A 137 9.05 7.07 -17.89
CA GLU A 137 7.82 6.32 -18.17
C GLU A 137 8.06 4.81 -18.11
N LEU A 138 9.10 4.32 -18.79
CA LEU A 138 9.46 2.90 -18.82
C LEU A 138 9.93 2.38 -17.46
N LEU A 139 10.76 3.15 -16.73
CA LEU A 139 11.18 2.77 -15.37
C LEU A 139 9.99 2.75 -14.40
N GLY A 140 9.08 3.71 -14.54
CA GLY A 140 7.87 3.75 -13.73
C GLY A 140 6.96 2.55 -13.97
N TRP A 141 6.85 2.09 -15.22
CA TRP A 141 6.20 0.82 -15.52
C TRP A 141 6.93 -0.38 -14.92
N GLY A 142 8.27 -0.39 -15.02
CA GLY A 142 9.10 -1.40 -14.36
C GLY A 142 8.84 -1.49 -12.86
N LEU A 143 8.67 -0.34 -12.18
CA LEU A 143 8.38 -0.29 -10.74
C LEU A 143 7.01 -0.91 -10.44
N VAL A 144 5.99 -0.59 -11.25
CA VAL A 144 4.66 -1.20 -11.13
C VAL A 144 4.76 -2.71 -11.25
N CYS A 145 5.46 -3.24 -12.27
CA CYS A 145 5.66 -4.68 -12.44
C CYS A 145 6.44 -5.31 -11.29
N ALA A 146 7.55 -4.69 -10.86
CA ALA A 146 8.34 -5.19 -9.73
C ALA A 146 7.50 -5.28 -8.45
N ALA A 147 6.68 -4.25 -8.21
CA ALA A 147 5.78 -4.23 -7.07
C ALA A 147 4.66 -5.27 -7.16
N GLN A 148 4.11 -5.46 -8.36
CA GLN A 148 3.12 -6.47 -8.65
C GLN A 148 3.63 -7.89 -8.38
N GLU A 149 4.91 -8.16 -8.66
CA GLU A 149 5.49 -9.49 -8.53
C GLU A 149 6.27 -9.67 -7.21
N GLY A 150 6.22 -8.68 -6.31
CA GLY A 150 6.89 -8.74 -5.01
C GLY A 150 8.42 -8.74 -5.08
N ASN A 151 9.00 -8.20 -6.16
CA ASN A 151 10.44 -8.16 -6.37
C ASN A 151 11.06 -6.96 -5.64
N LEU A 152 11.41 -7.16 -4.37
CA LEU A 152 11.92 -6.12 -3.48
C LEU A 152 13.21 -5.45 -4.00
N ASP A 153 14.22 -6.25 -4.36
CA ASP A 153 15.52 -5.73 -4.83
C ASP A 153 15.37 -4.83 -6.07
N LEU A 154 14.52 -5.24 -7.02
CA LEU A 154 14.27 -4.47 -8.23
C LEU A 154 13.45 -3.21 -7.94
N ALA A 155 12.43 -3.30 -7.07
CA ALA A 155 11.66 -2.14 -6.65
C ALA A 155 12.56 -1.10 -5.97
N GLU A 156 13.43 -1.53 -5.06
CA GLU A 156 14.39 -0.66 -4.39
C GLU A 156 15.35 0.00 -5.39
N SER A 157 15.86 -0.77 -6.35
CA SER A 157 16.71 -0.22 -7.42
C SER A 157 16.01 0.83 -8.28
N LEU A 158 14.73 0.63 -8.58
CA LEU A 158 13.96 1.55 -9.42
C LEU A 158 13.54 2.82 -8.67
N LEU A 159 13.31 2.76 -7.36
CA LEU A 159 12.96 3.92 -6.53
C LEU A 159 14.10 4.92 -6.36
N ARG A 160 15.35 4.50 -6.56
CA ARG A 160 16.51 5.41 -6.59
C ARG A 160 16.45 6.39 -7.76
N GLU A 161 15.65 6.10 -8.76
CA GLU A 161 15.39 6.96 -9.91
C GLU A 161 14.25 7.94 -9.61
N ASN A 162 14.20 9.09 -10.31
CA ASN A 162 13.16 10.12 -10.10
C ASN A 162 11.80 9.74 -10.72
N ILE A 163 11.25 8.60 -10.29
CA ILE A 163 10.00 8.05 -10.82
C ILE A 163 8.83 8.98 -10.46
N ARG A 164 7.93 9.19 -11.44
CA ARG A 164 6.74 10.02 -11.24
C ARG A 164 5.85 9.44 -10.13
N HIS A 165 5.36 10.33 -9.27
CA HIS A 165 4.47 10.01 -8.14
C HIS A 165 3.26 9.13 -8.52
N ARG A 166 2.72 9.30 -9.74
CA ARG A 166 1.60 8.47 -10.23
C ARG A 166 1.99 7.00 -10.35
N ASN A 167 3.20 6.70 -10.81
CA ASN A 167 3.67 5.33 -10.97
C ASN A 167 3.98 4.69 -9.62
N VAL A 168 4.56 5.44 -8.67
CA VAL A 168 4.77 4.98 -7.29
C VAL A 168 3.43 4.66 -6.61
N HIS A 169 2.43 5.52 -6.78
CA HIS A 169 1.07 5.28 -6.26
C HIS A 169 0.44 4.00 -6.87
N VAL A 170 0.54 3.80 -8.18
CA VAL A 170 0.04 2.56 -8.82
C VAL A 170 0.83 1.34 -8.33
N ALA A 171 2.15 1.45 -8.17
CA ALA A 171 2.99 0.38 -7.64
C ALA A 171 2.57 0.00 -6.20
N LEU A 172 2.29 0.98 -5.34
CA LEU A 172 1.81 0.74 -3.97
C LEU A 172 0.50 -0.04 -3.98
N GLN A 173 -0.46 0.36 -4.82
CA GLN A 173 -1.72 -0.36 -4.97
C GLN A 173 -1.51 -1.81 -5.46
N CYS A 174 -0.61 -2.03 -6.41
CA CYS A 174 -0.26 -3.35 -6.92
C CYS A 174 0.34 -4.25 -5.84
N ALA A 175 1.36 -3.78 -5.12
CA ALA A 175 1.98 -4.52 -4.01
C ALA A 175 0.97 -4.85 -2.91
N ALA A 176 0.15 -3.86 -2.53
CA ALA A 176 -0.87 -4.00 -1.51
C ALA A 176 -1.94 -5.03 -1.89
N SER A 177 -2.42 -5.01 -3.14
CA SER A 177 -3.44 -5.94 -3.67
C SER A 177 -2.97 -7.40 -3.80
N ARG A 178 -1.67 -7.66 -3.63
CA ARG A 178 -1.06 -8.99 -3.71
C ARG A 178 -0.35 -9.40 -2.41
N ASN A 179 -0.59 -8.65 -1.34
CA ASN A 179 -0.03 -8.91 -0.01
C ASN A 179 1.51 -8.93 0.02
N HIS A 180 2.18 -8.17 -0.87
CA HIS A 180 3.63 -8.00 -0.86
C HIS A 180 4.01 -6.95 0.20
N ALA A 181 3.93 -7.33 1.48
CA ALA A 181 4.08 -6.43 2.62
C ALA A 181 5.43 -5.69 2.66
N GLU A 182 6.55 -6.36 2.35
CA GLU A 182 7.89 -5.74 2.35
C GLU A 182 8.01 -4.66 1.27
N VAL A 183 7.55 -4.95 0.06
CA VAL A 183 7.51 -3.96 -1.04
C VAL A 183 6.53 -2.83 -0.71
N THR A 184 5.41 -3.16 -0.06
CA THR A 184 4.44 -2.16 0.40
C THR A 184 5.08 -1.19 1.39
N GLY A 185 5.85 -1.70 2.38
CA GLY A 185 6.61 -0.88 3.33
C GLY A 185 7.62 0.01 2.62
N LEU A 186 8.44 -0.57 1.73
CA LEU A 186 9.41 0.19 0.92
C LEU A 186 8.76 1.36 0.15
N LEU A 187 7.60 1.12 -0.47
CA LEU A 187 6.89 2.13 -1.25
C LEU A 187 6.23 3.21 -0.36
N ILE A 188 5.82 2.87 0.86
CA ILE A 188 5.31 3.83 1.83
C ILE A 188 6.43 4.76 2.30
N ASP A 189 7.58 4.21 2.65
CA ASP A 189 8.73 4.99 3.12
C ASP A 189 9.10 6.07 2.08
N ASP A 190 9.10 5.69 0.81
CA ASP A 190 9.35 6.60 -0.32
C ASP A 190 8.23 7.63 -0.56
N ILE A 191 6.97 7.31 -0.21
CA ILE A 191 5.83 8.25 -0.30
C ILE A 191 5.84 9.25 0.85
N ILE A 192 6.26 8.82 2.05
CA ILE A 192 6.23 9.64 3.26
C ILE A 192 7.47 10.54 3.38
N ASP A 193 8.58 10.15 2.75
CA ASP A 193 9.77 11.00 2.66
C ASP A 193 9.47 12.35 1.97
N GLU A 194 9.42 13.42 2.79
CA GLU A 194 9.15 14.78 2.35
C GLU A 194 10.16 15.25 1.29
N ALA A 195 11.44 14.88 1.42
CA ALA A 195 12.48 15.29 0.49
C ALA A 195 12.29 14.62 -0.88
N VAL A 196 11.72 13.42 -0.92
CA VAL A 196 11.33 12.74 -2.16
C VAL A 196 10.08 13.39 -2.77
N GLY A 197 9.09 13.74 -1.94
CA GLY A 197 7.89 14.45 -2.35
C GLY A 197 8.19 15.78 -3.04
N GLU A 198 9.13 16.56 -2.50
CA GLU A 198 9.57 17.82 -3.09
C GLU A 198 10.25 17.63 -4.45
N LYS A 199 11.19 16.68 -4.57
CA LYS A 199 11.94 16.40 -5.81
C LYS A 199 11.05 15.95 -6.97
N ARG A 200 9.90 15.34 -6.67
CA ARG A 200 8.98 14.77 -7.68
C ARG A 200 7.91 15.73 -8.18
N GLY A 201 8.09 17.04 -7.94
CA GLY A 201 7.36 18.07 -8.66
C GLY A 201 6.02 18.47 -8.05
N LEU A 202 5.89 18.46 -6.71
CA LEU A 202 4.80 19.19 -6.02
C LEU A 202 5.02 20.73 -6.03
N GLU A 203 5.77 21.23 -7.02
CA GLU A 203 6.29 22.61 -7.12
C GLU A 203 5.22 23.68 -7.44
N GLY A 204 3.95 23.30 -7.59
CA GLY A 204 2.89 24.22 -8.03
C GLY A 204 2.28 25.15 -6.97
N SER A 205 2.67 25.05 -5.70
CA SER A 205 1.99 25.74 -4.60
C SER A 205 2.79 26.95 -4.07
N PRO A 206 2.18 28.15 -3.96
CA PRO A 206 2.90 29.40 -3.70
C PRO A 206 3.33 29.61 -2.24
N THR A 207 2.76 28.88 -1.27
CA THR A 207 3.13 29.00 0.15
C THR A 207 3.59 27.66 0.75
N PRO A 208 4.49 27.66 1.76
CA PRO A 208 4.92 26.43 2.43
C PRO A 208 3.75 25.63 3.02
N ASP A 209 2.80 26.30 3.66
CA ASP A 209 1.62 25.65 4.26
C ASP A 209 0.73 24.96 3.22
N SER A 210 0.58 25.56 2.04
CA SER A 210 -0.20 24.97 0.96
C SER A 210 0.55 23.82 0.27
N LYS A 211 1.88 23.79 0.33
CA LYS A 211 2.69 22.64 -0.11
C LYS A 211 2.53 21.46 0.84
N LEU A 212 2.69 21.67 2.14
CA LEU A 212 2.55 20.61 3.15
C LEU A 212 1.14 19.99 3.12
N ALA A 213 0.09 20.81 3.07
CA ALA A 213 -1.28 20.31 2.96
C ALA A 213 -1.50 19.49 1.68
N SER A 214 -0.89 19.89 0.55
CA SER A 214 -0.98 19.16 -0.72
C SER A 214 -0.23 17.83 -0.67
N LEU A 215 0.94 17.80 -0.03
CA LEU A 215 1.74 16.60 0.18
C LEU A 215 0.98 15.59 1.05
N LEU A 216 0.49 16.02 2.22
CA LEU A 216 -0.29 15.17 3.12
C LEU A 216 -1.57 14.64 2.44
N THR A 217 -2.25 15.48 1.66
CA THR A 217 -3.43 15.06 0.89
C THR A 217 -3.06 13.98 -0.14
N TYR A 218 -1.93 14.14 -0.83
CA TYR A 218 -1.42 13.14 -1.77
C TYR A 218 -1.07 11.83 -1.06
N GLN A 219 -0.31 11.89 0.04
CA GLN A 219 0.08 10.73 0.84
C GLN A 219 -1.14 9.98 1.37
N CYS A 220 -2.07 10.68 2.02
CA CYS A 220 -3.33 10.09 2.49
C CYS A 220 -4.13 9.45 1.36
N SER A 221 -4.21 10.08 0.19
CA SER A 221 -4.91 9.54 -0.98
C SER A 221 -4.26 8.26 -1.49
N ALA A 222 -2.92 8.24 -1.58
CA ALA A 222 -2.17 7.08 -2.05
C ALA A 222 -2.31 5.89 -1.10
N ILE A 223 -2.11 6.13 0.21
CA ILE A 223 -2.23 5.11 1.25
C ILE A 223 -3.69 4.61 1.33
N THR A 224 -4.67 5.50 1.26
CA THR A 224 -6.10 5.15 1.21
C THR A 224 -6.42 4.18 0.08
N ALA A 225 -5.97 4.50 -1.15
CA ALA A 225 -6.25 3.65 -2.30
C ALA A 225 -5.59 2.27 -2.15
N ALA A 226 -4.37 2.22 -1.60
CA ALA A 226 -3.67 0.98 -1.31
C ALA A 226 -4.38 0.13 -0.24
N ILE A 227 -4.87 0.75 0.85
CA ILE A 227 -5.65 0.05 1.89
C ILE A 227 -6.92 -0.56 1.28
N ILE A 228 -7.64 0.21 0.45
CA ILE A 228 -8.85 -0.31 -0.22
C ILE A 228 -8.51 -1.53 -1.08
N LYS A 229 -7.42 -1.47 -1.85
CA LYS A 229 -6.97 -2.59 -2.67
C LYS A 229 -6.52 -3.80 -1.87
N ALA A 230 -5.85 -3.58 -0.74
CA ALA A 230 -5.46 -4.66 0.16
C ALA A 230 -6.68 -5.33 0.79
N ILE A 231 -7.66 -4.55 1.26
CA ILE A 231 -8.91 -5.07 1.84
C ILE A 231 -9.71 -5.84 0.78
N ASP A 232 -9.88 -5.28 -0.43
CA ASP A 232 -10.64 -5.93 -1.50
C ASP A 232 -10.00 -7.25 -1.97
N GLY A 233 -8.70 -7.45 -1.70
CA GLY A 233 -7.94 -8.67 -2.02
C GLY A 233 -7.63 -9.56 -0.82
N ASP A 234 -8.25 -9.34 0.35
CA ASP A 234 -7.96 -10.07 1.61
C ASP A 234 -6.46 -10.09 2.00
N CYS A 235 -5.73 -9.04 1.62
CA CYS A 235 -4.30 -8.88 1.82
C CYS A 235 -4.01 -8.25 3.19
N PHE A 236 -4.16 -9.06 4.24
CA PHE A 236 -4.11 -8.63 5.65
C PHE A 236 -2.77 -8.05 6.09
N HIS A 237 -1.63 -8.58 5.62
CA HIS A 237 -0.32 -8.08 6.04
C HIS A 237 -0.01 -6.74 5.39
N ALA A 238 -0.34 -6.57 4.11
CA ALA A 238 -0.23 -5.27 3.45
C ALA A 238 -1.16 -4.23 4.10
N THR A 239 -2.39 -4.60 4.45
CA THR A 239 -3.30 -3.73 5.20
C THR A 239 -2.66 -3.28 6.51
N ALA A 240 -2.07 -4.19 7.28
CA ALA A 240 -1.41 -3.87 8.54
C ALA A 240 -0.27 -2.85 8.37
N VAL A 241 0.61 -3.07 7.40
CA VAL A 241 1.74 -2.16 7.08
C VAL A 241 1.26 -0.75 6.71
N LEU A 242 0.10 -0.63 6.06
CA LEU A 242 -0.45 0.66 5.63
C LEU A 242 -1.12 1.47 6.74
N LEU A 243 -1.51 0.86 7.87
CA LEU A 243 -2.40 1.51 8.84
C LEU A 243 -1.72 2.56 9.72
N SER A 244 -0.53 2.29 10.25
CA SER A 244 0.20 3.27 11.07
C SER A 244 0.53 4.53 10.24
N PRO A 245 1.14 4.40 9.05
CA PRO A 245 1.41 5.55 8.17
C PRO A 245 0.15 6.30 7.73
N PHE A 246 -0.97 5.60 7.52
CA PHE A 246 -2.26 6.23 7.23
C PHE A 246 -2.73 7.15 8.35
N ILE A 247 -2.62 6.71 9.60
CA ILE A 247 -3.04 7.49 10.76
C ILE A 247 -2.15 8.71 10.91
N GLU A 248 -0.84 8.55 10.81
CA GLU A 248 0.12 9.66 10.90
C GLU A 248 -0.20 10.76 9.88
N CYS A 249 -0.40 10.38 8.61
CA CYS A 249 -0.78 11.35 7.58
C CYS A 249 -2.14 12.01 7.89
N MET A 250 -3.11 11.25 8.41
CA MET A 250 -4.44 11.75 8.77
C MET A 250 -4.42 12.74 9.94
N GLU A 251 -3.47 12.63 10.85
CA GLU A 251 -3.32 13.57 11.98
C GLU A 251 -2.73 14.92 11.56
N GLY A 252 -1.90 14.93 10.52
CA GLY A 252 -1.34 16.15 9.94
C GLY A 252 -2.35 16.93 9.09
N LEU A 253 -3.46 16.32 8.66
CA LEU A 253 -4.47 16.97 7.82
C LEU A 253 -5.31 17.99 8.60
N ASP A 254 -5.75 19.04 7.90
CA ASP A 254 -6.71 19.99 8.42
C ASP A 254 -8.10 19.36 8.63
N GLY A 255 -8.91 19.97 9.49
CA GLY A 255 -10.24 19.45 9.85
C GLY A 255 -11.18 19.14 8.66
N PRO A 256 -11.27 20.00 7.62
CA PRO A 256 -12.06 19.71 6.42
C PRO A 256 -11.57 18.50 5.62
N SER A 257 -10.26 18.37 5.41
CA SER A 257 -9.68 17.23 4.66
C SER A 257 -9.86 15.94 5.46
N GLN A 258 -9.59 15.99 6.76
CA GLN A 258 -9.80 14.86 7.67
C GLN A 258 -11.27 14.38 7.64
N LYS A 259 -12.24 15.30 7.64
CA LYS A 259 -13.67 14.95 7.50
C LYS A 259 -13.98 14.24 6.18
N THR A 260 -13.30 14.61 5.09
CA THR A 260 -13.50 13.99 3.78
C THR A 260 -12.99 12.55 3.77
N PHE A 261 -11.80 12.30 4.32
CA PHE A 261 -11.28 10.95 4.46
C PHE A 261 -12.11 10.09 5.44
N ASN A 262 -12.57 10.67 6.56
CA ASN A 262 -13.43 9.98 7.53
C ASN A 262 -14.78 9.54 6.92
N LYS A 263 -15.32 10.29 5.94
CA LYS A 263 -16.54 9.89 5.22
C LYS A 263 -16.37 8.59 4.43
N ASN A 264 -15.16 8.27 3.99
CA ASN A 264 -14.90 7.06 3.21
C ASN A 264 -15.00 5.78 4.06
N ARG A 265 -15.10 5.89 5.39
CA ARG A 265 -15.35 4.77 6.31
C ARG A 265 -14.36 3.61 6.15
N ILE A 266 -13.17 3.87 5.61
CA ILE A 266 -12.13 2.87 5.32
C ILE A 266 -11.79 2.07 6.57
N LEU A 267 -11.61 2.76 7.70
CA LEU A 267 -11.32 2.16 8.99
C LEU A 267 -12.42 1.20 9.49
N THR A 268 -13.67 1.38 9.05
CA THR A 268 -14.77 0.46 9.37
C THR A 268 -14.88 -0.73 8.42
N ARG A 269 -14.12 -0.72 7.31
CA ARG A 269 -14.03 -1.81 6.34
C ARG A 269 -12.86 -2.76 6.61
N ILE A 270 -12.00 -2.45 7.59
CA ILE A 270 -10.86 -3.31 7.92
C ILE A 270 -11.40 -4.63 8.50
N PRO A 271 -11.14 -5.77 7.85
CA PRO A 271 -11.58 -7.07 8.34
C PRO A 271 -10.85 -7.43 9.65
N LEU A 272 -11.49 -8.24 10.50
CA LEU A 272 -10.90 -8.63 11.79
C LEU A 272 -9.57 -9.37 11.59
N GLU A 273 -9.50 -10.17 10.53
CA GLU A 273 -8.32 -10.93 10.10
C GLU A 273 -7.15 -10.01 9.72
N ALA A 274 -7.41 -8.82 9.17
CA ALA A 274 -6.37 -7.81 8.95
C ALA A 274 -5.81 -7.31 10.28
N LEU A 275 -6.66 -7.07 11.26
CA LEU A 275 -6.24 -6.61 12.59
C LEU A 275 -5.46 -7.68 13.36
N GLU A 276 -5.76 -8.96 13.14
CA GLU A 276 -4.99 -10.07 13.70
C GLU A 276 -3.55 -10.13 13.16
N ALA A 277 -3.33 -9.67 11.92
CA ALA A 277 -2.00 -9.58 11.31
C ALA A 277 -1.18 -8.38 11.81
N ILE A 278 -1.82 -7.39 12.44
CA ILE A 278 -1.12 -6.21 12.98
C ILE A 278 -0.33 -6.62 14.22
N PRO A 279 0.97 -6.33 14.31
CA PRO A 279 1.75 -6.50 15.54
C PRO A 279 1.16 -5.74 16.74
N ARG A 280 1.42 -6.23 17.95
CA ARG A 280 0.85 -5.66 19.18
C ARG A 280 1.29 -4.21 19.43
N ASP A 281 2.57 -3.94 19.27
CA ASP A 281 3.17 -2.60 19.35
C ASP A 281 2.50 -1.63 18.39
N VAL A 282 2.32 -2.02 17.13
CA VAL A 282 1.59 -1.23 16.14
C VAL A 282 0.14 -0.97 16.58
N CYS A 283 -0.55 -1.97 17.17
CA CYS A 283 -1.89 -1.75 17.70
C CYS A 283 -1.95 -0.61 18.74
N PHE A 284 -0.92 -0.44 19.57
CA PHE A 284 -0.86 0.66 20.53
C PHE A 284 -0.57 2.00 19.86
N GLU A 285 0.29 2.05 18.85
CA GLU A 285 0.45 3.26 18.02
C GLU A 285 -0.88 3.70 17.40
N LEU A 286 -1.67 2.75 16.87
CA LEU A 286 -3.00 3.04 16.33
C LEU A 286 -3.96 3.57 17.40
N LEU A 287 -3.85 3.08 18.65
CA LEU A 287 -4.70 3.50 19.78
C LEU A 287 -4.34 4.89 20.30
N ASP A 288 -3.06 5.25 20.28
CA ASP A 288 -2.58 6.60 20.61
C ASP A 288 -3.03 7.62 19.55
N GLY A 289 -3.21 7.15 18.31
CA GLY A 289 -3.75 7.94 17.21
C GLY A 289 -5.22 8.33 17.41
N LYS A 290 -5.66 9.43 16.77
CA LYS A 290 -7.06 9.91 16.78
C LYS A 290 -8.00 9.04 15.92
N ILE A 291 -8.10 7.75 16.23
CA ILE A 291 -8.94 6.80 15.49
C ILE A 291 -10.42 6.82 15.91
N PRO A 292 -11.34 6.39 15.04
CA PRO A 292 -12.76 6.24 15.37
C PRO A 292 -12.98 5.20 16.50
N THR A 293 -13.94 5.48 17.38
CA THR A 293 -14.26 4.62 18.53
C THR A 293 -14.55 3.15 18.16
N GLN A 294 -15.17 2.91 16.99
CA GLN A 294 -15.40 1.55 16.52
C GLN A 294 -14.10 0.79 16.24
N LEU A 295 -13.11 1.46 15.63
CA LEU A 295 -11.81 0.86 15.38
C LEU A 295 -11.06 0.63 16.70
N THR A 296 -11.12 1.58 17.64
CA THR A 296 -10.56 1.42 18.99
C THR A 296 -11.09 0.16 19.66
N ALA A 297 -12.41 -0.03 19.68
CA ALA A 297 -13.02 -1.22 20.26
C ALA A 297 -12.56 -2.51 19.56
N THR A 298 -12.41 -2.47 18.23
CA THR A 298 -11.98 -3.64 17.46
C THR A 298 -10.51 -4.00 17.73
N ILE A 299 -9.62 -3.02 17.82
CA ILE A 299 -8.21 -3.21 18.18
C ILE A 299 -8.09 -3.77 19.60
N LEU A 300 -8.82 -3.20 20.57
CA LEU A 300 -8.78 -3.66 21.95
C LEU A 300 -9.31 -5.11 22.07
N ASN A 301 -10.37 -5.46 21.34
CA ASN A 301 -10.86 -6.84 21.27
C ASN A 301 -9.82 -7.80 20.67
N ARG A 302 -9.10 -7.38 19.61
CA ARG A 302 -7.98 -8.15 19.04
C ARG A 302 -6.88 -8.38 20.07
N LEU A 303 -6.52 -7.36 20.86
CA LEU A 303 -5.52 -7.47 21.93
C LEU A 303 -5.94 -8.45 23.04
N LYS A 304 -7.24 -8.66 23.25
CA LYS A 304 -7.78 -9.60 24.24
C LYS A 304 -7.72 -11.05 23.77
N GLY A 305 -8.06 -11.27 22.49
CA GLY A 305 -8.42 -12.57 21.96
C GLY A 305 -7.32 -13.32 21.22
N ASN A 306 -6.15 -12.72 20.99
CA ASN A 306 -5.12 -13.33 20.15
C ASN A 306 -4.44 -14.53 20.85
N PRO A 307 -4.71 -15.78 20.43
CA PRO A 307 -4.14 -16.96 21.09
C PRO A 307 -2.64 -17.13 20.84
N LYS A 308 -2.08 -16.42 19.86
CA LYS A 308 -0.64 -16.45 19.54
C LYS A 308 0.19 -15.58 20.48
N GLU A 309 -0.47 -14.72 21.22
CA GLU A 309 0.12 -13.76 22.12
C GLU A 309 -0.14 -14.20 23.57
N PRO A 310 0.85 -14.77 24.27
CA PRO A 310 0.64 -15.20 25.64
C PRO A 310 0.52 -13.99 26.57
N TYR A 311 -0.37 -14.09 27.55
CA TYR A 311 -0.38 -13.19 28.70
C TYR A 311 0.92 -13.31 29.48
N ASP A 312 1.56 -12.17 29.73
CA ASP A 312 2.91 -12.00 30.26
C ASP A 312 2.94 -11.47 31.71
N ILE A 313 1.81 -10.98 32.23
CA ILE A 313 1.66 -10.59 33.64
C ILE A 313 0.38 -11.14 34.26
N THR A 314 0.39 -11.24 35.59
CA THR A 314 -0.79 -11.61 36.39
C THR A 314 -1.06 -10.49 37.38
N ILE A 315 -2.28 -9.96 37.39
CA ILE A 315 -2.73 -9.06 38.45
C ILE A 315 -3.58 -9.86 39.44
N GLN A 316 -3.36 -9.65 40.73
CA GLN A 316 -4.10 -10.36 41.77
C GLN A 316 -4.62 -9.41 42.86
N ALA A 317 -5.79 -9.69 43.40
CA ALA A 317 -6.31 -9.06 44.61
C ALA A 317 -7.18 -10.04 45.39
N ASP A 318 -6.91 -10.18 46.69
CA ASP A 318 -7.67 -10.98 47.67
C ASP A 318 -8.12 -12.36 47.14
N GLY A 319 -7.16 -13.12 46.59
CA GLY A 319 -7.39 -14.48 46.10
C GLY A 319 -7.99 -14.59 44.70
N ARG A 320 -8.21 -13.47 44.02
CA ARG A 320 -8.60 -13.44 42.60
C ARG A 320 -7.42 -13.00 41.75
N SER A 321 -7.17 -13.71 40.66
CA SER A 321 -6.09 -13.44 39.72
C SER A 321 -6.60 -13.34 38.30
N ALA A 322 -6.10 -12.38 37.54
CA ALA A 322 -6.37 -12.23 36.11
C ALA A 322 -5.05 -12.16 35.34
N ARG A 323 -4.95 -12.95 34.27
CA ARG A 323 -3.81 -12.90 33.34
C ARG A 323 -4.10 -11.88 32.25
N VAL A 324 -3.12 -11.03 31.97
CA VAL A 324 -3.26 -9.88 31.06
C VAL A 324 -1.95 -9.59 30.34
N HIS A 325 -2.03 -8.80 29.28
CA HIS A 325 -0.89 -8.28 28.55
C HIS A 325 -0.35 -7.03 29.24
N ARG A 326 0.95 -7.01 29.52
CA ARG A 326 1.70 -5.92 30.15
C ARG A 326 1.40 -4.61 29.46
N ASP A 327 1.58 -4.58 28.14
CA ASP A 327 1.46 -3.38 27.33
C ASP A 327 0.04 -2.81 27.40
N THR A 328 -0.99 -3.69 27.44
CA THR A 328 -2.39 -3.26 27.57
C THR A 328 -2.62 -2.55 28.90
N LEU A 329 -2.11 -3.06 30.01
CA LEU A 329 -2.25 -2.37 31.30
C LEU A 329 -1.41 -1.10 31.38
N VAL A 330 -0.18 -1.14 30.87
CA VAL A 330 0.76 0.01 30.86
C VAL A 330 0.23 1.16 30.00
N TYR A 331 -0.49 0.85 28.93
CA TYR A 331 -1.18 1.83 28.09
C TYR A 331 -2.23 2.62 28.90
N TRP A 332 -3.04 1.92 29.70
CA TRP A 332 -4.12 2.56 30.46
C TRP A 332 -3.70 3.14 31.82
N SER A 333 -2.64 2.61 32.44
CA SER A 333 -2.27 2.90 33.82
C SER A 333 -0.80 3.30 33.95
N PRO A 334 -0.53 4.61 34.17
CA PRO A 334 0.80 5.08 34.54
C PRO A 334 1.33 4.45 35.83
N TYR A 335 0.43 4.18 36.79
CA TYR A 335 0.81 3.49 38.03
C TYR A 335 1.42 2.11 37.76
N ILE A 336 0.79 1.33 36.87
CA ILE A 336 1.28 0.00 36.51
C ILE A 336 2.61 0.10 35.76
N ARG A 337 2.77 1.09 34.87
CA ARG A 337 4.06 1.38 34.21
C ARG A 337 5.17 1.56 35.24
N ASP A 338 4.98 2.47 36.19
CA ASP A 338 5.95 2.78 37.25
C ASP A 338 6.32 1.54 38.08
N ASN A 339 5.34 0.67 38.36
CA ASN A 339 5.56 -0.55 39.16
C ASN A 339 6.27 -1.65 38.37
N ILE A 340 5.93 -1.84 37.09
CA ILE A 340 6.57 -2.90 36.31
C ILE A 340 8.03 -2.55 36.02
N ASP A 341 8.37 -1.28 35.80
CA ASP A 341 9.77 -0.87 35.62
C ASP A 341 10.62 -1.12 36.89
N ALA A 342 9.99 -1.19 38.06
CA ALA A 342 10.64 -1.60 39.31
C ALA A 342 10.75 -3.14 39.46
N LEU A 343 9.82 -3.89 38.86
CA LEU A 343 9.76 -5.35 38.88
C LEU A 343 10.54 -5.92 37.69
N ASN A 344 11.87 -6.02 37.81
CA ASN A 344 12.80 -6.52 36.79
C ASN A 344 12.60 -8.00 36.33
N SER A 345 11.39 -8.57 36.40
CA SER A 345 11.14 -9.99 36.13
C SER A 345 10.07 -10.26 35.07
N ALA A 346 10.32 -11.26 34.23
CA ALA A 346 9.46 -11.67 33.11
C ALA A 346 8.15 -12.37 33.52
N ASN A 347 7.93 -12.63 34.82
CA ASN A 347 6.70 -13.22 35.37
C ASN A 347 6.19 -12.36 36.52
N SER A 348 5.95 -11.09 36.23
CA SER A 348 5.54 -10.13 37.25
C SER A 348 4.11 -10.40 37.71
N ILE A 349 3.97 -10.77 38.97
CA ILE A 349 2.70 -10.75 39.68
C ILE A 349 2.56 -9.36 40.30
N ILE A 350 1.53 -8.62 39.89
CA ILE A 350 1.18 -7.34 40.50
C ILE A 350 0.11 -7.63 41.55
N ASP A 351 0.52 -7.54 42.82
CA ASP A 351 -0.38 -7.71 43.95
C ASP A 351 -1.08 -6.38 44.30
N LEU A 352 -2.40 -6.38 44.22
CA LEU A 352 -3.29 -5.26 44.48
C LEU A 352 -4.19 -5.55 45.70
N SER A 353 -3.86 -6.59 46.48
CA SER A 353 -4.60 -7.00 47.67
C SER A 353 -4.63 -5.90 48.72
N GLY A 354 -5.79 -5.67 49.33
CA GLY A 354 -6.01 -4.59 50.31
C GLY A 354 -6.32 -3.22 49.70
N ASP A 355 -5.88 -2.92 48.47
CA ASP A 355 -6.14 -1.65 47.78
C ASP A 355 -7.35 -1.73 46.83
N ILE A 356 -7.56 -2.89 46.20
CA ILE A 356 -8.59 -3.07 45.17
C ILE A 356 -9.41 -4.32 45.45
N SER A 357 -10.73 -4.23 45.32
CA SER A 357 -11.60 -5.40 45.49
C SER A 357 -11.42 -6.40 44.34
N PRO A 358 -11.55 -7.73 44.56
CA PRO A 358 -11.47 -8.75 43.52
C PRO A 358 -12.31 -8.48 42.28
N ARG A 359 -13.51 -7.92 42.46
CA ARG A 359 -14.44 -7.60 41.36
C ARG A 359 -13.99 -6.37 40.56
N ALA A 360 -13.37 -5.41 41.22
CA ALA A 360 -12.81 -4.25 40.55
C ALA A 360 -11.63 -4.66 39.66
N VAL A 361 -10.84 -5.68 40.06
CA VAL A 361 -9.80 -6.27 39.20
C VAL A 361 -10.40 -6.77 37.88
N ASP A 362 -11.44 -7.61 37.90
CA ASP A 362 -12.05 -8.10 36.66
C ASP A 362 -12.56 -6.95 35.78
N ALA A 363 -13.22 -5.96 36.39
CA ALA A 363 -13.78 -4.81 35.70
C ALA A 363 -12.69 -3.93 35.07
N ILE A 364 -11.54 -3.78 35.73
CA ILE A 364 -10.39 -3.05 35.18
C ILE A 364 -9.82 -3.82 33.99
N VAL A 365 -9.64 -5.14 34.09
CA VAL A 365 -9.16 -5.95 32.97
C VAL A 365 -10.12 -5.86 31.79
N GLU A 366 -11.41 -6.01 32.07
CA GLU A 366 -12.45 -5.88 31.05
C GLU A 366 -12.43 -4.50 30.40
N PHE A 367 -12.28 -3.42 31.17
CA PHE A 367 -12.12 -2.06 30.66
C PHE A 367 -10.88 -1.93 29.77
N CYS A 368 -9.73 -2.45 30.20
CA CYS A 368 -8.49 -2.34 29.44
C CYS A 368 -8.55 -3.02 28.07
N TYR A 369 -9.39 -4.04 27.89
CA TYR A 369 -9.57 -4.77 26.63
C TYR A 369 -10.83 -4.41 25.84
N ASN A 370 -11.78 -3.69 26.42
CA ASN A 370 -13.00 -3.28 25.71
C ASN A 370 -13.08 -1.75 25.54
N GLY A 371 -12.25 -1.00 26.26
CA GLY A 371 -12.19 0.45 26.24
C GLY A 371 -13.50 1.11 26.69
N VAL A 372 -14.03 2.00 25.83
CA VAL A 372 -15.11 2.95 26.16
C VAL A 372 -16.51 2.31 26.15
N GLU A 373 -16.67 1.04 25.77
CA GLU A 373 -17.96 0.34 25.85
C GLU A 373 -18.37 0.01 27.30
N LEU A 374 -18.65 1.05 28.08
CA LEU A 374 -19.17 0.95 29.44
C LEU A 374 -20.57 0.38 29.62
N PRO A 375 -21.50 0.29 28.63
CA PRO A 375 -22.83 -0.23 28.91
C PRO A 375 -22.82 -1.63 29.53
N ARG A 376 -21.78 -2.44 29.26
CA ARG A 376 -21.59 -3.74 29.91
C ARG A 376 -20.98 -3.59 31.31
N LEU A 377 -19.94 -2.79 31.50
CA LEU A 377 -19.33 -2.54 32.82
C LEU A 377 -20.32 -1.94 33.84
N VAL A 378 -21.15 -0.99 33.40
CA VAL A 378 -22.19 -0.39 34.24
C VAL A 378 -23.27 -1.44 34.54
N ARG A 379 -23.67 -2.29 33.58
CA ARG A 379 -24.60 -3.40 33.86
C ARG A 379 -24.02 -4.47 34.79
N VAL A 380 -22.73 -4.78 34.70
CA VAL A 380 -22.04 -5.67 35.65
C VAL A 380 -22.02 -5.05 37.06
N CYS A 381 -21.93 -3.71 37.14
CA CYS A 381 -22.08 -2.97 38.39
C CYS A 381 -23.54 -2.86 38.87
N VAL A 382 -24.52 -2.98 37.98
CA VAL A 382 -25.95 -2.98 38.28
C VAL A 382 -26.42 -4.43 38.43
N GLY A 383 -26.31 -4.98 39.64
CA GLY A 383 -27.12 -6.15 39.98
C GLY A 383 -28.60 -5.87 39.67
N GLU A 384 -29.36 -6.90 39.30
CA GLU A 384 -30.77 -6.80 38.88
C GLU A 384 -31.66 -6.03 39.90
N ASP A 385 -31.18 -5.93 41.13
CA ASP A 385 -31.81 -5.41 42.33
C ASP A 385 -31.59 -3.90 42.57
N GLY A 386 -30.74 -3.22 41.78
CA GLY A 386 -30.48 -1.76 41.86
C GLY A 386 -29.76 -1.25 43.13
N SER A 387 -29.86 -1.95 44.26
CA SER A 387 -29.33 -1.53 45.57
C SER A 387 -27.79 -1.64 45.69
N GLY A 388 -27.15 -2.46 44.84
CA GLY A 388 -25.69 -2.68 44.84
C GLY A 388 -24.88 -1.72 43.95
N VAL A 389 -25.54 -0.91 43.12
CA VAL A 389 -24.91 -0.11 42.06
C VAL A 389 -23.94 0.92 42.63
N SER A 390 -24.38 1.68 43.63
CA SER A 390 -23.60 2.77 44.21
C SER A 390 -22.32 2.26 44.87
N LYS A 391 -22.39 1.10 45.56
CA LYS A 391 -21.22 0.49 46.21
C LYS A 391 -20.21 0.01 45.16
N ARG A 392 -20.66 -0.76 44.16
CA ARG A 392 -19.77 -1.29 43.10
C ARG A 392 -19.13 -0.19 42.27
N ARG A 393 -19.87 0.87 41.94
CA ARG A 393 -19.32 2.04 41.25
C ARG A 393 -18.27 2.77 42.09
N LYS A 394 -18.50 2.96 43.39
CA LYS A 394 -17.50 3.55 44.30
C LYS A 394 -16.23 2.71 44.39
N GLU A 395 -16.35 1.39 44.48
CA GLU A 395 -15.21 0.47 44.46
C GLU A 395 -14.42 0.57 43.15
N LEU A 396 -15.12 0.56 42.00
CA LEU A 396 -14.47 0.67 40.69
C LEU A 396 -13.83 2.05 40.47
N LEU A 397 -14.48 3.13 40.91
CA LEU A 397 -13.91 4.48 40.85
C LEU A 397 -12.69 4.61 41.75
N HIS A 398 -12.70 4.01 42.94
CA HIS A 398 -11.54 3.95 43.81
C HIS A 398 -10.39 3.22 43.13
N ALA A 399 -10.64 2.05 42.57
CA ALA A 399 -9.64 1.26 41.86
C ALA A 399 -9.08 2.00 40.62
N ALA A 400 -9.94 2.65 39.83
CA ALA A 400 -9.54 3.45 38.68
C ALA A 400 -8.63 4.63 39.08
N ARG A 401 -8.95 5.31 40.19
CA ARG A 401 -8.10 6.39 40.73
C ARG A 401 -6.79 5.88 41.27
N PHE A 402 -6.81 4.77 42.02
CA PHE A 402 -5.62 4.12 42.55
C PHE A 402 -4.65 3.74 41.43
N LEU A 403 -5.15 3.07 40.39
CA LEU A 403 -4.39 2.70 39.20
C LEU A 403 -4.16 3.87 38.22
N ARG A 404 -4.63 5.08 38.53
CA ARG A 404 -4.49 6.26 37.67
C ARG A 404 -5.02 6.08 36.24
N ILE A 405 -6.10 5.30 36.06
CA ILE A 405 -6.76 5.06 34.76
C ILE A 405 -7.71 6.23 34.45
N GLY A 406 -7.15 7.34 33.97
CA GLY A 406 -7.89 8.60 33.79
C GLY A 406 -9.09 8.53 32.85
N ALA A 407 -9.06 7.64 31.84
CA ALA A 407 -10.21 7.41 30.97
C ALA A 407 -11.40 6.79 31.73
N LEU A 408 -11.15 5.76 32.53
CA LEU A 408 -12.18 5.10 33.34
C LEU A 408 -12.74 6.04 34.42
N VAL A 409 -11.89 6.84 35.07
CA VAL A 409 -12.32 7.85 36.04
C VAL A 409 -13.31 8.83 35.40
N ARG A 410 -12.96 9.42 34.25
CA ARG A 410 -13.84 10.34 33.52
C ARG A 410 -15.19 9.71 33.19
N ILE A 411 -15.20 8.48 32.67
CA ILE A 411 -16.46 7.86 32.27
C ILE A 411 -17.32 7.53 33.50
N LEU A 412 -16.72 7.07 34.59
CA LEU A 412 -17.45 6.80 35.83
C LEU A 412 -18.01 8.08 36.44
N GLU A 413 -17.31 9.21 36.38
CA GLU A 413 -17.77 10.51 36.87
C GLU A 413 -18.86 11.12 35.98
N ASP A 414 -18.69 11.07 34.65
CA ASP A 414 -19.68 11.59 33.69
C ASP A 414 -21.02 10.84 33.74
N SER A 415 -21.00 9.55 34.09
CA SER A 415 -22.22 8.76 34.27
C SER A 415 -23.06 9.19 35.48
N GLU A 416 -22.55 10.06 36.35
CA GLU A 416 -23.27 10.60 37.52
C GLU A 416 -24.22 11.75 37.15
N LEU A 417 -23.98 12.37 35.98
CA LEU A 417 -24.73 13.51 35.48
C LEU A 417 -25.94 13.12 34.61
N ARG A 418 -26.16 11.83 34.39
CA ARG A 418 -27.27 11.28 33.61
C ARG A 418 -28.11 10.35 34.48
#